data_AF-A0A7K1J547-F1
#
_entry.id   AF-A0A7K1J547-F1
#
_cell.length_a   1.000
_cell.length_b   1.000
_cell.length_c   1.000
_cell.angle_alpha   90.00
_cell.angle_beta   90.00
_cell.angle_gamma   90.00
#
_symmetry.space_group_name_H-M   'P 1'
#
loop_
_entity.id
_entity.type
_entity.pdbx_description
1 polymer ?
#
loop_
_entity_poly.entity_id
_entity_poly.type
_entity_poly.pdbx_seq_one_letter_code
_entity_poly.pdbx_strand_id
1 'polypeptide(L)'
;MRSLNNMLNALGYNSVPDSDTFNWNTANGWQQLMNDSGNTSKGELALTDTMWIPEDVVQVSGWTATQGSNVSAGTTLGKVPGGLVKLAIRGGQPSDKERTITVFGVSSPLPAKSTEITDSAVLNKIAQTQEYQSKTPEERVAGLDAQLSLNEAIQVLRVPAAAVFGVQGTSGCIAVDGQGTASVIPVEIISGELGASLVKPDSGEPEQVRTVLIGSRLNDLKCGA
;
A
#
# COMPACT_ATOMS: atom_id res chain seq x y z
N MET A 1 -2.21 21.68 3.89
CA MET A 1 -2.91 22.54 4.86
C MET A 1 -2.96 21.93 6.25
N ARG A 2 -3.32 20.64 6.41
CA ARG A 2 -3.25 19.94 7.72
C ARG A 2 -1.96 20.20 8.49
N SER A 3 -0.81 19.96 7.85
CA SER A 3 0.50 20.11 8.47
C SER A 3 0.76 21.54 8.95
N LEU A 4 0.32 22.56 8.19
CA LEU A 4 0.44 23.96 8.63
C LEU A 4 -0.38 24.23 9.89
N ASN A 5 -1.64 23.78 9.92
CA ASN A 5 -2.51 23.95 11.08
C ASN A 5 -1.95 23.23 12.32
N ASN A 6 -1.45 22.02 12.16
CA ASN A 6 -0.83 21.26 13.25
C ASN A 6 0.44 21.94 13.76
N MET A 7 1.27 22.47 12.86
CA MET A 7 2.50 23.17 13.23
C MET A 7 2.24 24.51 13.93
N LEU A 8 1.29 25.31 13.44
CA LEU A 8 0.88 26.55 14.11
C LEU A 8 0.40 26.26 15.55
N ASN A 9 -0.42 25.21 15.72
CA ASN A 9 -0.88 24.79 17.04
C ASN A 9 0.30 24.37 17.95
N ALA A 10 1.22 23.56 17.44
CA ALA A 10 2.38 23.09 18.18
C ALA A 10 3.30 24.23 18.64
N LEU A 11 3.41 25.29 17.83
CA LEU A 11 4.14 26.51 18.15
C LEU A 11 3.38 27.48 19.07
N GLY A 12 2.13 27.16 19.45
CA GLY A 12 1.29 27.97 20.33
C GLY A 12 0.48 29.07 19.64
N TYR A 13 0.43 29.06 18.30
CA TYR A 13 -0.36 30.01 17.51
C TYR A 13 -1.78 29.51 17.24
N ASN A 14 -2.70 30.46 17.04
CA ASN A 14 -4.09 30.16 16.72
C ASN A 14 -4.20 29.36 15.40
N SER A 15 -4.99 28.29 15.41
CA SER A 15 -5.12 27.38 14.28
C SER A 15 -6.28 26.40 14.54
N VAL A 16 -6.59 25.55 13.55
CA VAL A 16 -7.54 24.44 13.74
C VAL A 16 -6.79 23.13 13.49
N PRO A 17 -6.31 22.43 14.55
CA PRO A 17 -5.64 21.15 14.41
C PRO A 17 -6.44 20.15 13.56
N ASP A 18 -5.74 19.34 12.79
CA ASP A 18 -6.24 18.31 11.88
C ASP A 18 -7.14 18.79 10.74
N SER A 19 -7.26 20.12 10.56
CA SER A 19 -8.02 20.73 9.47
C SER A 19 -7.22 20.87 8.18
N ASP A 20 -7.84 20.51 7.06
CA ASP A 20 -7.30 20.76 5.71
C ASP A 20 -7.66 22.14 5.14
N THR A 21 -8.32 22.99 5.93
CA THR A 21 -8.78 24.30 5.46
C THR A 21 -7.91 25.44 5.96
N PHE A 22 -7.67 26.42 5.08
CA PHE A 22 -7.16 27.73 5.47
C PHE A 22 -8.35 28.61 5.84
N ASN A 23 -8.55 28.88 7.13
CA ASN A 23 -9.63 29.75 7.58
C ASN A 23 -9.06 30.93 8.37
N TRP A 24 -9.94 31.75 8.92
CA TRP A 24 -9.56 32.94 9.68
C TRP A 24 -8.65 32.61 10.89
N ASN A 25 -8.78 31.44 11.52
CA ASN A 25 -7.94 31.06 12.66
C ASN A 25 -6.51 30.78 12.19
N THR A 26 -6.37 30.02 11.09
CA THR A 26 -5.08 29.76 10.45
C THR A 26 -4.42 31.05 9.96
N ALA A 27 -5.19 31.95 9.35
CA ALA A 27 -4.69 33.24 8.87
C ALA A 27 -4.18 34.12 10.04
N ASN A 28 -4.91 34.16 11.15
CA ASN A 28 -4.51 34.90 12.34
C ASN A 28 -3.24 34.31 12.98
N GLY A 29 -3.15 32.98 13.11
CA GLY A 29 -1.94 32.35 13.64
C GLY A 29 -0.71 32.55 12.75
N TRP A 30 -0.89 32.42 11.43
CA TRP A 30 0.16 32.72 10.46
C TRP A 30 0.62 34.18 10.53
N GLN A 31 -0.33 35.11 10.62
CA GLN A 31 0.00 36.54 10.78
C GLN A 31 0.84 36.79 12.03
N GLN A 32 0.46 36.21 13.17
CA GLN A 32 1.19 36.33 14.43
C GLN A 32 2.60 35.76 14.33
N LEU A 33 2.76 34.54 13.79
CA LEU A 33 4.07 33.93 13.56
C LEU A 33 5.00 34.82 12.73
N MET A 34 4.47 35.37 11.64
CA MET A 34 5.25 36.25 10.75
C MET A 34 5.69 37.53 11.45
N ASN A 35 4.78 38.15 12.21
CA ASN A 35 5.07 39.36 12.98
C ASN A 35 6.10 39.10 14.09
N ASP A 36 5.98 38.00 14.82
CA ASP A 36 6.94 37.58 15.85
C ASP A 36 8.33 37.29 15.27
N SER A 37 8.37 36.83 14.01
CA SER A 37 9.60 36.60 13.25
C SER A 37 10.16 37.88 12.60
N GLY A 38 9.56 39.05 12.86
CA GLY A 38 10.02 40.35 12.34
C GLY A 38 9.55 40.70 10.92
N ASN A 39 8.63 39.92 10.34
CA ASN A 39 8.06 40.19 9.02
C ASN A 39 6.73 40.95 9.13
N THR A 40 6.34 41.68 8.08
CA THR A 40 5.00 42.26 8.00
C THR A 40 4.07 41.31 7.26
N SER A 41 3.00 40.84 7.91
CA SER A 41 2.01 39.96 7.28
C SER A 41 0.57 40.45 7.51
N LYS A 42 -0.31 40.17 6.54
CA LYS A 42 -1.76 40.36 6.63
C LYS A 42 -2.52 39.04 6.85
N GLY A 43 -1.81 37.97 7.20
CA GLY A 43 -2.39 36.62 7.31
C GLY A 43 -2.55 35.93 5.96
N GLU A 44 -1.89 36.43 4.91
CA GLU A 44 -1.83 35.78 3.60
C GLU A 44 -0.65 34.80 3.58
N LEU A 45 -0.88 33.59 3.10
CA LEU A 45 0.17 32.58 2.91
C LEU A 45 0.71 32.68 1.47
N ALA A 46 1.81 33.38 1.29
CA ALA A 46 2.48 33.47 -0.02
C ALA A 46 3.37 32.24 -0.25
N LEU A 47 3.31 31.67 -1.46
CA LEU A 47 4.19 30.55 -1.85
C LEU A 47 5.67 30.94 -1.84
N THR A 48 5.99 32.22 -2.02
CA THR A 48 7.37 32.74 -1.92
C THR A 48 7.96 32.63 -0.51
N ASP A 49 7.08 32.63 0.50
CA ASP A 49 7.47 32.64 1.91
C ASP A 49 7.30 31.25 2.55
N THR A 50 6.91 30.26 1.73
CA THR A 50 6.55 28.92 2.18
C THR A 50 7.41 27.89 1.48
N MET A 51 8.13 27.09 2.26
CA MET A 51 8.83 25.91 1.77
C MET A 51 8.09 24.65 2.22
N TRP A 52 7.81 23.75 1.28
CA TRP A 52 7.31 22.42 1.63
C TRP A 52 8.45 21.58 2.19
N ILE A 53 8.20 20.93 3.32
CA ILE A 53 9.09 19.92 3.90
C ILE A 53 8.37 18.56 3.87
N PRO A 54 9.09 17.47 3.58
CA PRO A 54 8.49 16.15 3.41
C PRO A 54 7.94 15.55 4.70
N GLU A 55 8.45 15.97 5.85
CA GLU A 55 8.08 15.49 7.18
C GLU A 55 8.15 16.64 8.18
N ASP A 56 7.43 16.52 9.30
CA ASP A 56 7.38 17.55 10.36
C ASP A 56 8.76 17.82 10.99
N VAL A 57 9.68 16.84 10.93
CA VAL A 57 11.08 16.98 11.34
C VAL A 57 11.96 16.33 10.28
N VAL A 58 12.92 17.09 9.73
CA VAL A 58 13.92 16.58 8.79
C VAL A 58 15.32 16.67 9.37
N GLN A 59 16.06 15.56 9.36
CA GLN A 59 17.45 15.53 9.79
C GLN A 59 18.33 16.11 8.68
N VAL A 60 18.84 17.33 8.84
CA VAL A 60 19.69 17.95 7.83
C VAL A 60 21.11 17.38 7.94
N SER A 61 21.59 16.70 6.89
CA SER A 61 22.96 16.12 6.83
C SER A 61 24.05 17.15 6.52
N GLY A 62 23.68 18.32 6.02
CA GLY A 62 24.59 19.44 5.79
C GLY A 62 23.82 20.74 5.60
N TRP A 63 24.29 21.82 6.21
CA TRP A 63 23.71 23.15 6.10
C TRP A 63 24.81 24.16 5.79
N THR A 64 24.57 25.02 4.81
CA THR A 64 25.56 25.96 4.26
C THR A 64 25.09 27.42 4.32
N ALA A 65 23.80 27.65 4.57
CA ALA A 65 23.26 29.00 4.69
C ALA A 65 23.69 29.64 6.02
N THR A 66 24.38 30.77 5.94
CA THR A 66 24.78 31.57 7.11
C THR A 66 23.87 32.80 7.20
N GLN A 67 23.43 33.15 8.41
CA GLN A 67 22.59 34.34 8.62
C GLN A 67 23.26 35.60 8.06
N GLY A 68 22.50 36.41 7.30
CA GLY A 68 23.01 37.63 6.65
C GLY A 68 23.65 37.41 5.27
N SER A 69 23.70 36.16 4.77
CA SER A 69 24.22 35.86 3.44
C SER A 69 23.15 36.12 2.37
N ASN A 70 23.53 36.76 1.26
CA ASN A 70 22.68 36.82 0.08
C ASN A 70 22.66 35.45 -0.61
N VAL A 71 21.47 34.90 -0.83
CA VAL A 71 21.28 33.63 -1.54
C VAL A 71 20.52 33.88 -2.84
N SER A 72 21.05 33.39 -3.95
CA SER A 72 20.37 33.46 -5.24
C SER A 72 19.46 32.25 -5.44
N ALA A 73 18.39 32.41 -6.22
CA ALA A 73 17.51 31.30 -6.57
C ALA A 73 18.30 30.11 -7.14
N GLY A 74 18.06 28.91 -6.62
CA GLY A 74 18.77 27.69 -7.01
C GLY A 74 20.06 27.40 -6.20
N THR A 75 20.48 28.30 -5.31
CA THR A 75 21.62 28.02 -4.41
C THR A 75 21.25 26.91 -3.43
N THR A 76 22.04 25.84 -3.37
CA THR A 76 21.85 24.77 -2.38
C THR A 76 22.13 25.30 -0.98
N LEU A 77 21.11 25.32 -0.12
CA LEU A 77 21.24 25.79 1.28
C LEU A 77 21.60 24.66 2.24
N GLY A 78 21.18 23.44 1.93
CA GLY A 78 21.48 22.26 2.73
C GLY A 78 21.10 20.97 2.02
N LYS A 79 21.51 19.86 2.61
CA LYS A 79 21.21 18.51 2.15
C LYS A 79 20.39 17.79 3.19
N VAL A 80 19.15 17.49 2.86
CA VAL A 80 18.34 16.53 3.60
C VAL A 80 18.60 15.15 2.99
N PRO A 81 19.16 14.18 3.73
CA PRO A 81 19.15 12.79 3.30
C PRO A 81 17.68 12.37 3.25
N GLY A 82 17.15 12.15 2.04
CA GLY A 82 15.74 11.79 1.87
C GLY A 82 15.35 10.57 2.71
N GLY A 83 14.11 10.55 3.18
CA GLY A 83 13.51 9.41 3.87
C GLY A 83 12.84 8.43 2.91
N LEU A 84 12.52 7.24 3.41
CA LEU A 84 11.67 6.30 2.70
C LEU A 84 10.22 6.79 2.78
N VAL A 85 9.72 7.39 1.69
CA VAL A 85 8.37 7.98 1.67
C VAL A 85 7.32 7.13 0.96
N LYS A 86 7.77 6.11 0.22
CA LYS A 86 6.90 5.18 -0.50
C LYS A 86 7.62 3.89 -0.84
N LEU A 87 6.90 2.77 -0.77
CA LEU A 87 7.28 1.52 -1.43
C LEU A 87 6.19 1.11 -2.42
N ALA A 88 6.58 0.52 -3.54
CA ALA A 88 5.67 0.02 -4.56
C ALA A 88 6.11 -1.34 -5.08
N ILE A 89 5.14 -2.24 -5.31
CA ILE A 89 5.42 -3.58 -5.87
C ILE A 89 5.75 -3.44 -7.36
N ARG A 90 7.01 -3.70 -7.72
CA ARG A 90 7.45 -3.63 -9.12
C ARG A 90 6.72 -4.67 -9.97
N GLY A 91 6.03 -4.22 -11.02
CA GLY A 91 5.25 -5.09 -11.89
C GLY A 91 4.05 -5.77 -11.20
N GLY A 92 3.70 -5.34 -9.98
CA GLY A 92 2.57 -5.87 -9.24
C GLY A 92 1.24 -5.48 -9.89
N GLN A 93 0.30 -6.41 -9.89
CA GLN A 93 -1.10 -6.12 -10.20
C GLN A 93 -1.86 -5.93 -8.88
N PRO A 94 -2.72 -4.89 -8.77
CA PRO A 94 -3.51 -4.70 -7.58
C PRO A 94 -4.42 -5.90 -7.31
N SER A 95 -4.44 -6.37 -6.07
CA SER A 95 -5.34 -7.43 -5.62
C SER A 95 -6.73 -6.86 -5.35
N ASP A 96 -7.79 -7.62 -5.63
CA ASP A 96 -9.16 -7.24 -5.28
C ASP A 96 -9.45 -7.28 -3.78
N LYS A 97 -8.58 -7.96 -3.02
CA LYS A 97 -8.65 -8.09 -1.57
C LYS A 97 -7.41 -7.52 -0.91
N GLU A 98 -7.57 -7.08 0.33
CA GLU A 98 -6.48 -6.67 1.18
C GLU A 98 -5.48 -7.82 1.39
N ARG A 99 -4.20 -7.47 1.41
CA ARG A 99 -3.07 -8.38 1.63
C ARG A 99 -2.19 -7.85 2.75
N THR A 100 -1.31 -8.69 3.25
CA THR A 100 -0.26 -8.25 4.17
C THR A 100 1.06 -8.34 3.43
N ILE A 101 1.80 -7.24 3.43
CA ILE A 101 3.15 -7.20 2.89
C ILE A 101 4.14 -7.07 4.05
N THR A 102 5.19 -7.89 4.01
CA THR A 102 6.25 -7.89 5.01
C THR A 102 7.58 -7.54 4.34
N VAL A 103 8.21 -6.47 4.80
CA VAL A 103 9.51 -6.00 4.31
C VAL A 103 10.47 -5.98 5.50
N PHE A 104 11.56 -6.73 5.44
CA PHE A 104 12.54 -6.84 6.54
C PHE A 104 11.89 -7.14 7.91
N GLY A 105 10.89 -8.01 7.93
CA GLY A 105 10.16 -8.38 9.14
C GLY A 105 9.10 -7.37 9.62
N VAL A 106 9.00 -6.19 8.98
CA VAL A 106 7.94 -5.21 9.26
C VAL A 106 6.74 -5.50 8.37
N SER A 107 5.62 -5.89 9.00
CA SER A 107 4.35 -6.15 8.30
C SER A 107 3.51 -4.88 8.18
N SER A 108 2.83 -4.76 7.05
CA SER A 108 1.93 -3.65 6.73
C SER A 108 0.72 -4.16 5.95
N PRO A 109 -0.50 -3.64 6.22
CA PRO A 109 -1.63 -3.89 5.35
C PRO A 109 -1.39 -3.24 3.99
N LEU A 110 -1.62 -4.01 2.93
CA LEU A 110 -1.68 -3.55 1.55
C LEU A 110 -3.16 -3.54 1.12
N PRO A 111 -3.79 -2.35 1.03
CA PRO A 111 -5.20 -2.24 0.70
C PRO A 111 -5.55 -2.90 -0.64
N ALA A 112 -6.79 -3.39 -0.75
CA ALA A 112 -7.35 -3.79 -2.03
C ALA A 112 -7.19 -2.66 -3.07
N LYS A 113 -6.97 -3.04 -4.32
CA LYS A 113 -6.73 -2.12 -5.45
C LYS A 113 -5.47 -1.24 -5.30
N SER A 114 -4.60 -1.53 -4.34
CA SER A 114 -3.31 -0.86 -4.19
C SER A 114 -2.13 -1.80 -4.48
N THR A 115 -1.01 -1.19 -4.88
CA THR A 115 0.33 -1.82 -4.93
C THR A 115 1.36 -0.99 -4.17
N GLU A 116 0.91 0.05 -3.45
CA GLU A 116 1.74 1.03 -2.78
C GLU A 116 1.56 0.99 -1.27
N ILE A 117 2.66 1.22 -0.56
CA ILE A 117 2.71 1.48 0.88
C ILE A 117 3.14 2.93 1.06
N THR A 118 2.27 3.75 1.64
CA THR A 118 2.50 5.18 1.90
C THR A 118 2.34 5.55 3.38
N ASP A 119 2.08 4.57 4.25
CA ASP A 119 1.98 4.79 5.69
C ASP A 119 3.36 5.19 6.25
N SER A 120 3.48 6.43 6.71
CA SER A 120 4.75 6.99 7.19
C SER A 120 5.29 6.26 8.43
N ALA A 121 4.42 5.77 9.32
CA ALA A 121 4.86 5.05 10.51
C ALA A 121 5.46 3.69 10.15
N VAL A 122 4.86 2.99 9.18
CA VAL A 122 5.40 1.73 8.65
C VAL A 122 6.71 1.98 7.91
N LEU A 123 6.76 2.97 7.02
CA LEU A 123 7.96 3.25 6.22
C LEU A 123 9.13 3.68 7.10
N ASN A 124 8.87 4.44 8.16
CA ASN A 124 9.89 4.81 9.15
C ASN A 124 10.42 3.58 9.90
N LYS A 125 9.56 2.62 10.27
CA LYS A 125 10.02 1.36 10.88
C LYS A 125 10.89 0.55 9.92
N ILE A 126 10.52 0.47 8.63
CA ILE A 126 11.32 -0.19 7.61
C ILE A 126 12.67 0.52 7.42
N ALA A 127 12.68 1.86 7.38
CA ALA A 127 13.90 2.64 7.23
C ALA A 127 14.88 2.50 8.41
N GLN A 128 14.36 2.13 9.58
CA GLN A 128 15.14 1.88 10.80
C GLN A 128 15.70 0.46 10.90
N THR A 129 15.35 -0.47 10.00
CA THR A 129 15.91 -1.82 10.04
C THR A 129 17.37 -1.85 9.58
N GLN A 130 18.16 -2.76 10.13
CA GLN A 130 19.57 -2.93 9.77
C GLN A 130 19.72 -3.34 8.29
N GLU A 131 18.79 -4.15 7.80
CA GLU A 131 18.72 -4.61 6.42
C GLU A 131 18.47 -3.46 5.44
N TYR A 132 17.67 -2.46 5.82
CA TYR A 132 17.49 -1.27 5.00
C TYR A 132 18.72 -0.34 5.08
N GLN A 133 19.24 -0.12 6.29
CA GLN A 133 20.37 0.80 6.52
C GLN A 133 21.67 0.32 5.87
N SER A 134 21.89 -1.00 5.80
CA SER A 134 23.08 -1.59 5.18
C SER A 134 23.10 -1.50 3.64
N LYS A 135 21.96 -1.21 3.00
CA LYS A 135 21.87 -1.07 1.54
C LYS A 135 22.30 0.32 1.06
N THR A 136 23.05 0.33 -0.03
CA THR A 136 23.40 1.54 -0.79
C THR A 136 22.16 2.13 -1.47
N PRO A 137 22.19 3.42 -1.87
CA PRO A 137 21.12 4.04 -2.65
C PRO A 137 20.79 3.25 -3.93
N GLU A 138 21.79 2.74 -4.62
CA GLU A 138 21.64 1.96 -5.85
C GLU A 138 20.92 0.64 -5.60
N GLU A 139 21.27 -0.08 -4.52
CA GLU A 139 20.59 -1.31 -4.12
C GLU A 139 19.13 -1.06 -3.71
N ARG A 140 18.85 0.07 -3.06
CA ARG A 140 17.47 0.46 -2.71
C ARG A 140 16.62 0.75 -3.95
N VAL A 141 17.21 1.36 -4.98
CA VAL A 141 16.55 1.61 -6.27
C VAL A 141 16.37 0.31 -7.07
N ALA A 142 17.33 -0.62 -6.98
CA ALA A 142 17.25 -1.91 -7.64
C ALA A 142 16.03 -2.72 -7.18
N GLY A 143 15.65 -2.59 -5.90
CA GLY A 143 14.46 -3.18 -5.32
C GLY A 143 14.78 -3.90 -4.02
N LEU A 144 13.77 -4.07 -3.18
CA LEU A 144 13.86 -4.79 -1.91
C LEU A 144 12.99 -6.04 -1.99
N ASP A 145 13.47 -7.13 -1.41
CA ASP A 145 12.67 -8.34 -1.27
C ASP A 145 11.56 -8.10 -0.24
N ALA A 146 10.37 -8.59 -0.57
CA ALA A 146 9.19 -8.48 0.26
C ALA A 146 8.38 -9.78 0.16
N GLN A 147 7.76 -10.16 1.27
CA GLN A 147 6.81 -11.26 1.30
C GLN A 147 5.40 -10.72 1.22
N LEU A 148 4.58 -11.25 0.31
CA LEU A 148 3.16 -10.95 0.22
C LEU A 148 2.36 -12.16 0.71
N SER A 149 1.45 -11.94 1.66
CA SER A 149 0.58 -12.97 2.21
C SER A 149 -0.89 -12.55 2.16
N LEU A 150 -1.77 -13.55 2.21
CA LEU A 150 -3.21 -13.34 2.32
C LEU A 150 -3.53 -12.96 3.77
N ASN A 151 -4.43 -11.98 3.98
CA ASN A 151 -4.90 -11.66 5.33
C ASN A 151 -5.74 -12.77 5.94
N GLU A 152 -6.51 -13.45 5.08
CA GLU A 152 -7.31 -14.61 5.44
C GLU A 152 -6.83 -15.81 4.65
N ALA A 153 -6.69 -16.95 5.35
CA ALA A 153 -6.42 -18.22 4.70
C ALA A 153 -7.59 -18.56 3.77
N ILE A 154 -7.30 -18.75 2.48
CA ILE A 154 -8.31 -19.22 1.53
C ILE A 154 -8.29 -20.74 1.59
N GLN A 155 -9.39 -21.33 2.05
CA GLN A 155 -9.59 -22.77 1.92
C GLN A 155 -9.87 -23.10 0.45
N VAL A 156 -9.03 -23.96 -0.11
CA VAL A 156 -9.12 -24.39 -1.51
C VAL A 156 -9.11 -25.92 -1.59
N LEU A 157 -9.81 -26.44 -2.58
CA LEU A 157 -9.74 -27.83 -3.00
C LEU A 157 -8.61 -28.02 -3.99
N ARG A 158 -7.74 -28.99 -3.72
CA ARG A 158 -6.77 -29.47 -4.70
C ARG A 158 -7.41 -30.57 -5.54
N VAL A 159 -7.76 -30.26 -6.78
CA VAL A 159 -8.35 -31.21 -7.73
C VAL A 159 -7.39 -31.49 -8.88
N PRO A 160 -7.42 -32.67 -9.53
CA PRO A 160 -6.69 -32.88 -10.77
C PRO A 160 -7.07 -31.83 -11.81
N ALA A 161 -6.10 -31.34 -12.60
CA ALA A 161 -6.38 -30.30 -13.61
C ALA A 161 -7.47 -30.73 -14.61
N ALA A 162 -7.54 -32.03 -14.93
CA ALA A 162 -8.56 -32.61 -15.81
C ALA A 162 -9.96 -32.74 -15.17
N ALA A 163 -10.13 -32.40 -13.89
CA ALA A 163 -11.42 -32.39 -13.20
C ALA A 163 -12.17 -31.06 -13.36
N VAL A 164 -11.45 -29.98 -13.68
CA VAL A 164 -12.05 -28.65 -13.88
C VAL A 164 -12.47 -28.51 -15.33
N PHE A 165 -13.74 -28.18 -15.55
CA PHE A 165 -14.31 -28.02 -16.89
C PHE A 165 -15.13 -26.73 -16.99
N GLY A 166 -15.45 -26.33 -18.23
CA GLY A 166 -16.23 -25.11 -18.48
C GLY A 166 -15.51 -23.82 -18.09
N VAL A 167 -14.17 -23.80 -18.16
CA VAL A 167 -13.35 -22.68 -17.69
C VAL A 167 -13.60 -21.40 -18.50
N GLN A 168 -13.90 -20.31 -17.79
CA GLN A 168 -14.02 -18.95 -18.32
C GLN A 168 -13.25 -17.99 -17.41
N GLY A 169 -12.05 -17.58 -17.83
CA GLY A 169 -11.17 -16.76 -16.98
C GLY A 169 -10.75 -17.51 -15.72
N THR A 170 -11.12 -16.98 -14.55
CA THR A 170 -10.90 -17.61 -13.23
C THR A 170 -12.09 -18.43 -12.75
N SER A 171 -13.17 -18.55 -13.53
CA SER A 171 -14.34 -19.35 -13.16
C SER A 171 -14.32 -20.70 -13.87
N GLY A 172 -14.84 -21.74 -13.23
CA GLY A 172 -15.05 -23.05 -13.84
C GLY A 172 -15.99 -23.90 -12.99
N CYS A 173 -16.08 -25.19 -13.30
CA CYS A 173 -16.85 -26.13 -12.50
C CYS A 173 -16.05 -27.40 -12.21
N ILE A 174 -16.37 -28.01 -11.07
CA ILE A 174 -16.03 -29.41 -10.78
C ILE A 174 -17.32 -30.23 -10.71
N ALA A 175 -17.21 -31.53 -10.96
CA ALA A 175 -18.34 -32.45 -10.78
C ALA A 175 -18.00 -33.49 -9.72
N VAL A 176 -18.95 -33.75 -8.83
CA VAL A 176 -18.84 -34.74 -7.75
C VAL A 176 -19.87 -35.85 -7.96
N ASP A 177 -19.51 -37.08 -7.62
CA ASP A 177 -20.42 -38.23 -7.71
C ASP A 177 -21.16 -38.40 -6.37
N GLY A 178 -22.44 -38.00 -6.33
CA GLY A 178 -23.30 -38.16 -5.17
C GLY A 178 -24.34 -39.25 -5.44
N GLN A 179 -24.17 -40.43 -4.84
CA GLN A 179 -25.12 -41.54 -4.94
C GLN A 179 -25.51 -41.91 -6.38
N GLY A 180 -24.57 -41.85 -7.33
CA GLY A 180 -24.79 -42.24 -8.73
C GLY A 180 -25.30 -41.12 -9.64
N THR A 181 -25.48 -39.90 -9.12
CA THR A 181 -25.81 -38.70 -9.90
C THR A 181 -24.67 -37.70 -9.83
N ALA A 182 -24.21 -37.21 -10.98
CA ALA A 182 -23.18 -36.18 -11.04
C ALA A 182 -23.77 -34.82 -10.63
N SER A 183 -23.24 -34.20 -9.58
CA SER A 183 -23.57 -32.84 -9.17
C SER A 183 -22.46 -31.88 -9.60
N VAL A 184 -22.83 -30.79 -10.26
CA VAL A 184 -21.90 -29.78 -10.74
C VAL A 184 -21.81 -28.65 -9.70
N ILE A 185 -20.59 -28.30 -9.31
CA ILE A 185 -20.30 -27.25 -8.34
C ILE A 185 -19.47 -26.17 -9.05
N PRO A 186 -19.98 -24.93 -9.17
CA PRO A 186 -19.21 -23.79 -9.63
C PRO A 186 -18.04 -23.51 -8.69
N VAL A 187 -16.89 -23.17 -9.27
CA VAL A 187 -15.66 -22.90 -8.54
C VAL A 187 -14.90 -21.70 -9.10
N GLU A 188 -14.25 -20.96 -8.21
CA GLU A 188 -13.21 -19.99 -8.53
C GLU A 188 -11.85 -20.68 -8.56
N ILE A 189 -11.13 -20.59 -9.67
CA ILE A 189 -9.76 -21.08 -9.83
C ILE A 189 -8.82 -20.06 -9.19
N ILE A 190 -8.24 -20.44 -8.06
CA ILE A 190 -7.30 -19.60 -7.31
C ILE A 190 -5.89 -19.73 -7.88
N SER A 191 -5.49 -20.94 -8.28
CA SER A 191 -4.18 -21.19 -8.90
C SER A 191 -4.15 -22.53 -9.66
N GLY A 192 -3.19 -22.66 -10.58
CA GLY A 192 -2.89 -23.90 -11.29
C GLY A 192 -1.46 -24.36 -11.03
N GLU A 193 -1.30 -25.63 -10.67
CA GLU A 193 -0.02 -26.32 -10.54
C GLU A 193 0.10 -27.41 -11.62
N LEU A 194 1.31 -27.90 -11.88
CA LEU A 194 1.53 -29.02 -12.82
C LEU A 194 0.70 -30.25 -12.40
N GLY A 195 -0.40 -30.50 -13.11
CA GLY A 195 -1.31 -31.62 -12.90
C GLY A 195 -2.43 -31.40 -11.88
N ALA A 196 -2.50 -30.25 -11.21
CA ALA A 196 -3.54 -29.95 -10.23
C ALA A 196 -4.04 -28.50 -10.31
N SER A 197 -5.28 -28.27 -9.93
CA SER A 197 -5.88 -26.94 -9.80
C SER A 197 -6.32 -26.73 -8.35
N LEU A 198 -6.03 -25.54 -7.83
CA LEU A 198 -6.53 -25.07 -6.55
C LEU A 198 -7.81 -24.27 -6.81
N VAL A 199 -8.94 -24.84 -6.41
CA VAL A 199 -10.26 -24.27 -6.70
C VAL A 199 -11.02 -24.01 -5.42
N LYS A 200 -11.78 -22.92 -5.37
CA LYS A 200 -12.65 -22.57 -4.26
C LYS A 200 -14.11 -22.77 -4.71
N PRO A 201 -14.88 -23.68 -4.10
CA PRO A 201 -16.32 -23.80 -4.36
C PRO A 201 -17.08 -22.52 -4.03
N ASP A 202 -18.01 -22.13 -4.89
CA ASP A 202 -18.91 -21.00 -4.66
C ASP A 202 -19.99 -21.33 -3.61
N SER A 203 -20.28 -22.63 -3.44
CA SER A 203 -21.22 -23.15 -2.45
C SER A 203 -20.73 -24.46 -1.85
N GLY A 204 -20.94 -24.63 -0.54
CA GLY A 204 -20.52 -25.82 0.20
C GLY A 204 -19.12 -25.70 0.79
N GLU A 205 -18.85 -26.50 1.81
CA GLU A 205 -17.53 -26.54 2.46
C GLU A 205 -16.57 -27.39 1.63
N PRO A 206 -15.36 -26.89 1.28
CA PRO A 206 -14.32 -27.66 0.60
C PRO A 206 -14.12 -29.06 1.19
N GLU A 207 -14.11 -29.17 2.52
CA GLU A 207 -13.86 -30.42 3.24
C GLU A 207 -14.88 -31.55 2.96
N GLN A 208 -16.06 -31.21 2.45
CA GLN A 208 -17.11 -32.17 2.13
C GLN A 208 -16.91 -32.82 0.76
N VAL A 209 -16.10 -32.21 -0.13
CA VAL A 209 -15.80 -32.75 -1.45
C VAL A 209 -14.63 -33.73 -1.36
N ARG A 210 -14.96 -35.03 -1.34
CA ARG A 210 -13.95 -36.11 -1.24
C ARG A 210 -13.54 -36.71 -2.57
N THR A 211 -14.42 -36.62 -3.57
CA THR A 211 -14.23 -37.25 -4.89
C THR A 211 -14.67 -36.29 -5.97
N VAL A 212 -13.90 -36.23 -7.05
CA VAL A 212 -14.22 -35.45 -8.25
C VAL A 212 -14.17 -36.34 -9.47
N LEU A 213 -15.08 -36.08 -10.42
CA LEU A 213 -15.12 -36.76 -11.70
C LEU A 213 -14.05 -36.21 -12.63
N ILE A 214 -13.49 -37.09 -13.46
CA ILE A 214 -12.48 -36.77 -14.46
C ILE A 214 -12.79 -37.48 -15.78
N GLY A 215 -12.23 -36.97 -16.88
CA GLY A 215 -12.29 -37.62 -18.19
C GLY A 215 -13.67 -37.55 -18.85
N SER A 216 -14.03 -38.58 -19.63
CA SER A 216 -15.23 -38.58 -20.49
C SER A 216 -16.55 -38.40 -19.75
N ARG A 217 -16.58 -38.66 -18.43
CA ARG A 217 -17.76 -38.43 -17.58
C ARG A 217 -18.14 -36.95 -17.43
N LEU A 218 -17.24 -36.03 -17.80
CA LEU A 218 -17.48 -34.59 -17.78
C LEU A 218 -18.08 -34.07 -19.10
N ASN A 219 -17.98 -34.82 -20.20
CA ASN A 219 -18.33 -34.33 -21.55
C ASN A 219 -19.80 -33.94 -21.70
N ASP A 220 -20.69 -34.61 -20.97
CA ASP A 220 -22.13 -34.38 -21.02
C ASP A 220 -22.60 -33.37 -19.96
N LEU A 221 -21.69 -32.86 -19.12
CA LEU A 221 -22.00 -31.91 -18.07
C LEU A 221 -21.80 -30.48 -18.55
N LYS A 222 -22.70 -29.59 -18.11
CA LYS A 222 -22.59 -28.15 -18.39
C LYS A 222 -22.31 -27.41 -17.09
N CYS A 223 -21.33 -26.53 -17.13
CA CYS A 223 -21.09 -25.56 -16.06
C CYS A 223 -22.19 -24.50 -16.18
N GLY A 224 -23.07 -24.42 -15.17
CA GLY A 224 -24.09 -23.38 -15.08
C GLY A 224 -23.43 -22.01 -14.89
N ALA A 225 -24.02 -20.97 -15.47
CA ALA A 225 -23.64 -19.58 -15.20
C ALA A 225 -24.06 -19.16 -13.79
#